data_AF-A0A2T0MBV4-F1
#
_entry.id   AF-A0A2T0MBV4-F1
#
_cell.length_a   1.000
_cell.length_b   1.000
_cell.length_c   1.000
_cell.angle_alpha   90.00
_cell.angle_beta   90.00
_cell.angle_gamma   90.00
#
_symmetry.space_group_name_H-M   'P 1'
#
loop_
_entity.id
_entity.type
_entity.pdbx_description
1 polymer ?
#
loop_
_entity_poly.entity_id
_entity_poly.type
_entity_poly.pdbx_seq_one_letter_code
_entity_poly.pdbx_strand_id
1 'polypeptide(L)'
;MKNTYLKNSVLIMIVMFLGSFNCPVEQHPISFIKSGDSIELNTDGLYCAEFFDYVFRGHFENIDMTREDNEFLSIFGQYLRAFGRRCPNALPADKVEIMENVCVKERVTTNGYGVETDRTCVQWKTVGTGIYARPELYGAYLTVLDIQNRDALRTTIEIMTDPNAMGNTVDIAHKAKGLATDMSLIFNLNACNSPSIGRLEENLRLFALDKPAVQMKERSKYEKMKNSGGPNGEQDFERLIDELVDDQAKTWAFNRYVPKSVSSVKKYTNTMGRPTELVANYRYNGFKTNSTGTVRIIFENGIPKCIYFFDFPNNCKTPNASMLASYAKGEYSK
;
A
#
# COMPACT_ATOMS: atom_id res chain seq x y z
N MET A 1 -39.37 13.00 -39.15
CA MET A 1 -38.99 13.16 -37.73
C MET A 1 -38.57 11.80 -37.20
N LYS A 2 -37.29 11.62 -36.88
CA LYS A 2 -36.69 10.31 -36.53
C LYS A 2 -36.65 10.10 -35.01
N ASN A 3 -37.05 8.90 -34.64
CA ASN A 3 -37.00 8.23 -33.35
C ASN A 3 -35.56 8.10 -32.80
N THR A 4 -35.28 8.31 -31.50
CA THR A 4 -34.32 7.48 -30.73
C THR A 4 -34.44 7.65 -29.21
N TYR A 5 -34.66 6.53 -28.51
CA TYR A 5 -34.53 6.30 -27.06
C TYR A 5 -33.05 6.18 -26.64
N LEU A 6 -32.69 6.61 -25.41
CA LEU A 6 -31.66 6.01 -24.51
C LEU A 6 -31.71 6.81 -23.17
N LYS A 7 -32.41 6.39 -22.10
CA LYS A 7 -32.02 5.40 -21.06
C LYS A 7 -30.52 5.35 -20.75
N ASN A 8 -30.14 5.84 -19.57
CA ASN A 8 -29.19 5.18 -18.66
C ASN A 8 -29.36 5.73 -17.23
N SER A 9 -30.14 4.99 -16.45
CA SER A 9 -30.19 5.08 -14.98
C SER A 9 -29.27 3.98 -14.45
N VAL A 10 -28.13 4.36 -13.86
CA VAL A 10 -27.31 3.45 -13.05
C VAL A 10 -27.58 3.84 -11.60
N LEU A 11 -28.48 3.09 -10.96
CA LEU A 11 -28.78 3.18 -9.54
C LEU A 11 -28.02 2.05 -8.86
N ILE A 12 -26.85 2.34 -8.28
CA ILE A 12 -26.12 1.40 -7.42
C ILE A 12 -26.66 1.59 -6.00
N MET A 13 -27.40 0.61 -5.49
CA MET A 13 -27.82 0.54 -4.09
C MET A 13 -26.91 -0.43 -3.35
N ILE A 14 -26.13 0.06 -2.39
CA ILE A 14 -25.34 -0.75 -1.45
C ILE A 14 -26.03 -0.72 -0.10
N VAL A 15 -26.36 -1.91 0.41
CA VAL A 15 -27.04 -2.11 1.70
C VAL A 15 -26.00 -2.26 2.81
N MET A 16 -26.04 -1.34 3.78
CA MET A 16 -25.23 -1.34 5.02
C MET A 16 -25.79 -2.32 6.06
N PHE A 17 -24.92 -2.93 6.87
CA PHE A 17 -25.31 -3.52 8.15
C PHE A 17 -24.34 -3.16 9.27
N LEU A 18 -24.93 -2.55 10.31
CA LEU A 18 -24.37 -2.29 11.63
C LEU A 18 -24.47 -3.58 12.46
N GLY A 19 -23.34 -4.18 12.81
CA GLY A 19 -23.24 -5.26 13.78
C GLY A 19 -22.22 -4.90 14.84
N SER A 20 -22.68 -4.38 15.99
CA SER A 20 -21.83 -4.06 17.13
C SER A 20 -21.28 -5.35 17.74
N PHE A 21 -20.01 -5.67 17.50
CA PHE A 21 -19.32 -6.75 18.20
C PHE A 21 -18.71 -6.22 19.50
N ASN A 22 -19.37 -6.49 20.63
CA ASN A 22 -18.76 -6.33 21.96
C ASN A 22 -17.87 -7.55 22.23
N CYS A 23 -16.60 -7.49 21.85
CA CYS A 23 -15.57 -8.39 22.36
C CYS A 23 -14.71 -7.62 23.39
N PRO A 24 -14.84 -7.91 24.69
CA PRO A 24 -13.88 -7.39 25.68
C PRO A 24 -12.52 -8.06 25.43
N VAL A 25 -11.54 -7.28 24.94
CA VAL A 25 -10.16 -7.73 24.79
C VAL A 25 -9.41 -7.37 26.07
N GLU A 26 -9.00 -8.38 26.82
CA GLU A 26 -8.12 -8.23 27.98
C GLU A 26 -6.76 -7.68 27.49
N GLN A 27 -6.35 -6.54 28.03
CA GLN A 27 -5.14 -5.82 27.59
C GLN A 27 -3.94 -6.36 28.37
N HIS A 28 -3.23 -7.34 27.82
CA HIS A 28 -1.86 -7.60 28.24
C HIS A 28 -0.88 -6.91 27.26
N PRO A 29 0.30 -6.50 27.71
CA PRO A 29 1.37 -6.09 26.81
C PRO A 29 2.04 -7.35 26.24
N ILE A 30 2.34 -7.35 24.94
CA ILE A 30 3.19 -8.37 24.33
C ILE A 30 4.51 -8.40 25.11
N SER A 31 4.86 -9.55 25.73
CA SER A 31 6.02 -9.63 26.63
C SER A 31 7.34 -9.44 25.86
N PHE A 32 8.14 -8.44 26.24
CA PHE A 32 9.43 -8.12 25.61
C PHE A 32 10.63 -8.46 26.49
N ILE A 33 11.65 -9.07 25.89
CA ILE A 33 13.01 -9.10 26.41
C ILE A 33 13.69 -7.80 25.95
N LYS A 34 14.10 -6.94 26.88
CA LYS A 34 15.01 -5.81 26.59
C LYS A 34 16.39 -6.38 26.22
N SER A 35 16.76 -6.41 24.94
CA SER A 35 18.16 -6.58 24.54
C SER A 35 18.81 -5.21 24.35
N GLY A 36 20.00 -5.02 24.90
CA GLY A 36 20.81 -3.80 24.81
C GLY A 36 21.51 -3.57 23.47
N ASP A 37 21.22 -4.38 22.45
CA ASP A 37 21.67 -4.15 21.07
C ASP A 37 20.67 -3.25 20.33
N SER A 38 21.15 -2.44 19.38
CA SER A 38 20.29 -1.65 18.50
C SER A 38 19.40 -2.59 17.67
N ILE A 39 18.17 -2.80 18.13
CA ILE A 39 17.17 -3.60 17.42
C ILE A 39 16.89 -2.89 16.09
N GLU A 40 17.03 -3.61 14.98
CA GLU A 40 16.80 -3.09 13.64
C GLU A 40 15.73 -3.91 12.92
N LEU A 41 14.86 -3.23 12.17
CA LEU A 41 13.92 -3.86 11.25
C LEU A 41 14.41 -3.62 9.81
N ASN A 42 14.69 -4.69 9.09
CA ASN A 42 15.03 -4.58 7.68
C ASN A 42 13.76 -4.40 6.84
N THR A 43 13.63 -3.22 6.23
CA THR A 43 12.52 -2.83 5.35
C THR A 43 12.94 -2.68 3.89
N ASP A 44 14.18 -3.04 3.53
CA ASP A 44 14.72 -2.81 2.19
C ASP A 44 13.97 -3.65 1.15
N GLY A 45 13.55 -3.00 0.07
CA GLY A 45 12.83 -3.63 -1.03
C GLY A 45 11.34 -3.84 -0.75
N LEU A 46 10.83 -3.46 0.42
CA LEU A 46 9.39 -3.41 0.68
C LEU A 46 8.77 -2.20 -0.05
N TYR A 47 7.56 -2.39 -0.56
CA TYR A 47 6.72 -1.34 -1.13
C TYR A 47 6.28 -0.34 -0.05
N CYS A 48 5.77 -0.83 1.08
CA CYS A 48 5.38 -0.08 2.28
C CYS A 48 6.56 0.09 3.27
N ALA A 49 7.80 0.13 2.78
CA ALA A 49 8.99 0.15 3.64
C ALA A 49 9.01 1.30 4.65
N GLU A 50 8.61 2.49 4.20
CA GLU A 50 8.55 3.69 5.03
C GLU A 50 7.53 3.55 6.17
N PHE A 51 6.33 3.05 5.84
CA PHE A 51 5.30 2.78 6.83
C PHE A 51 5.79 1.80 7.90
N PHE A 52 6.37 0.67 7.50
CA PHE A 52 6.85 -0.32 8.46
C PHE A 52 7.99 0.21 9.35
N ASP A 53 8.91 1.02 8.81
CA ASP A 53 9.99 1.61 9.61
C ASP A 53 9.46 2.66 10.59
N TYR A 54 8.49 3.51 10.20
CA TYR A 54 7.86 4.46 11.12
C TYR A 54 7.06 3.78 12.23
N VAL A 55 6.26 2.77 11.90
CA VAL A 55 5.53 2.00 12.91
C VAL A 55 6.52 1.32 13.84
N PHE A 56 7.53 0.61 13.31
CA PHE A 56 8.55 -0.05 14.11
C PHE A 56 9.26 0.91 15.08
N ARG A 57 9.67 2.08 14.61
CA ARG A 57 10.35 3.10 15.43
C ARG A 57 9.40 3.88 16.34
N GLY A 58 8.09 3.79 16.11
CA GLY A 58 7.07 4.51 16.88
C GLY A 58 7.04 6.02 16.57
N HIS A 59 7.37 6.42 15.35
CA HIS A 59 7.28 7.79 14.86
C HIS A 59 5.98 7.98 14.07
N PHE A 60 4.84 7.87 14.75
CA PHE A 60 3.51 7.96 14.12
C PHE A 60 3.25 9.34 13.51
N GLU A 61 3.93 10.38 13.98
CA GLU A 61 3.87 11.74 13.45
C GLU A 61 4.33 11.86 11.99
N ASN A 62 5.07 10.87 11.48
CA ASN A 62 5.57 10.86 10.10
C ASN A 62 4.75 9.94 9.17
N ILE A 63 3.66 9.33 9.68
CA ILE A 63 2.77 8.49 8.90
C ILE A 63 1.64 9.36 8.35
N ASP A 64 1.57 9.49 7.02
CA ASP A 64 0.54 10.28 6.34
C ASP A 64 -0.87 9.68 6.45
N MET A 65 -0.93 8.36 6.61
CA MET A 65 -2.16 7.56 6.72
C MET A 65 -2.66 7.53 8.17
N THR A 66 -3.98 7.47 8.37
CA THR A 66 -4.59 7.29 9.70
C THR A 66 -5.14 5.87 9.89
N ARG A 67 -5.55 5.54 11.11
CA ARG A 67 -6.18 4.24 11.40
C ARG A 67 -7.55 4.07 10.71
N GLU A 68 -8.19 5.17 10.35
CA GLU A 68 -9.46 5.24 9.62
C GLU A 68 -9.30 5.14 8.10
N ASP A 69 -8.07 4.97 7.59
CA ASP A 69 -7.86 4.75 6.17
C ASP A 69 -8.01 3.27 5.80
N ASN A 70 -8.67 2.99 4.67
CA ASN A 70 -8.82 1.63 4.15
C ASN A 70 -7.47 0.97 3.82
N GLU A 71 -6.48 1.78 3.43
CA GLU A 71 -5.12 1.32 3.18
C GLU A 71 -4.51 0.71 4.46
N PHE A 72 -4.75 1.31 5.63
CA PHE A 72 -4.25 0.79 6.90
C PHE A 72 -4.90 -0.54 7.25
N LEU A 73 -6.24 -0.63 7.13
CA LEU A 73 -6.97 -1.88 7.38
C LEU A 73 -6.44 -3.01 6.49
N SER A 74 -6.19 -2.72 5.21
CA SER A 74 -5.61 -3.67 4.26
C SER A 74 -4.21 -4.11 4.68
N ILE A 75 -3.31 -3.18 5.01
CA ILE A 75 -1.95 -3.49 5.47
C ILE A 75 -1.99 -4.37 6.72
N PHE A 76 -2.80 -3.99 7.71
CA PHE A 76 -2.88 -4.68 8.97
C PHE A 76 -3.48 -6.11 8.81
N GLY A 77 -4.56 -6.24 8.06
CA GLY A 77 -5.17 -7.54 7.77
C GLY A 77 -4.23 -8.47 6.99
N GLN A 78 -3.49 -7.95 6.01
CA GLN A 78 -2.52 -8.73 5.26
C GLN A 78 -1.32 -9.14 6.13
N TYR A 79 -0.84 -8.26 7.00
CA TYR A 79 0.20 -8.59 7.99
C TYR A 79 -0.21 -9.77 8.87
N LEU A 80 -1.40 -9.71 9.48
CA LEU A 80 -1.90 -10.79 10.34
C LEU A 80 -1.94 -12.14 9.62
N ARG A 81 -2.47 -12.15 8.39
CA ARG A 81 -2.58 -13.38 7.59
C ARG A 81 -1.21 -13.90 7.16
N ALA A 82 -0.29 -13.01 6.80
CA ALA A 82 1.05 -13.37 6.38
C ALA A 82 1.86 -13.94 7.55
N PHE A 83 1.84 -13.28 8.71
CA PHE A 83 2.46 -13.79 9.93
C PHE A 83 1.87 -15.14 10.32
N GLY A 84 0.55 -15.28 10.36
CA GLY A 84 -0.11 -16.52 10.73
C GLY A 84 0.24 -17.71 9.83
N ARG A 85 0.49 -17.46 8.53
CA ARG A 85 0.91 -18.48 7.56
C ARG A 85 2.40 -18.81 7.64
N ARG A 86 3.27 -17.80 7.79
CA ARG A 86 4.73 -17.93 7.69
C ARG A 86 5.41 -18.21 9.04
N CYS A 87 4.79 -17.77 10.13
CA CYS A 87 5.33 -17.80 11.47
C CYS A 87 4.44 -18.58 12.46
N PRO A 88 3.90 -19.77 12.11
CA PRO A 88 2.95 -20.48 13.00
C PRO A 88 3.57 -20.87 14.34
N ASN A 89 4.88 -21.12 14.38
CA ASN A 89 5.63 -21.48 15.59
C ASN A 89 5.95 -20.27 16.49
N ALA A 90 5.75 -19.05 15.99
CA ALA A 90 5.94 -17.80 16.73
C ALA A 90 4.66 -17.32 17.44
N LEU A 91 3.52 -17.95 17.11
CA LEU A 91 2.24 -17.65 17.72
C LEU A 91 2.15 -18.23 19.14
N PRO A 92 1.45 -17.54 20.05
CA PRO A 92 1.26 -18.02 21.41
C PRO A 92 0.27 -19.19 21.46
N ALA A 93 0.20 -19.85 22.61
CA ALA A 93 -0.69 -21.00 22.80
C ALA A 93 -2.17 -20.63 22.71
N ASP A 94 -2.53 -19.42 23.14
CA ASP A 94 -3.87 -18.83 23.15
C ASP A 94 -4.24 -18.14 21.82
N LYS A 95 -3.49 -18.42 20.74
CA LYS A 95 -3.76 -17.86 19.40
C LYS A 95 -5.22 -18.03 18.99
N VAL A 96 -5.74 -17.01 18.31
CA VAL A 96 -7.13 -16.97 17.82
C VAL A 96 -7.16 -17.14 16.32
N GLU A 97 -8.20 -17.82 15.82
CA GLU A 97 -8.41 -17.97 14.39
C GLU A 97 -8.91 -16.65 13.78
N ILE A 98 -8.30 -16.25 12.67
CA ILE A 98 -8.76 -15.11 11.89
C ILE A 98 -10.04 -15.54 11.17
N MET A 99 -11.08 -14.72 11.32
CA MET A 99 -12.40 -14.95 10.73
C MET A 99 -12.54 -14.13 9.44
N GLU A 100 -13.39 -14.60 8.53
CA GLU A 100 -13.76 -13.85 7.31
C GLU A 100 -15.22 -14.05 6.94
N ASN A 101 -15.79 -13.05 6.26
CA ASN A 101 -17.13 -13.14 5.70
C ASN A 101 -17.05 -13.71 4.28
N VAL A 102 -17.67 -14.87 4.07
CA VAL A 102 -17.78 -15.50 2.76
C VAL A 102 -19.21 -15.38 2.23
N CYS A 103 -19.34 -15.17 0.93
CA CYS A 103 -20.65 -15.21 0.29
C CYS A 103 -21.11 -16.67 0.18
N VAL A 104 -22.24 -17.00 0.79
CA VAL A 104 -22.83 -18.35 0.74
C VAL A 104 -24.04 -18.44 -0.18
N LYS A 105 -24.56 -17.30 -0.64
CA LYS A 105 -25.64 -17.25 -1.62
C LYS A 105 -25.54 -15.99 -2.47
N GLU A 106 -25.53 -16.19 -3.79
CA GLU A 106 -25.55 -15.13 -4.79
C GLU A 106 -26.94 -15.00 -5.40
N ARG A 107 -27.31 -13.77 -5.77
CA ARG A 107 -28.42 -13.48 -6.69
C ARG A 107 -27.80 -13.14 -8.03
N VAL A 108 -28.16 -13.92 -9.04
CA VAL A 108 -27.76 -13.68 -10.43
C VAL A 108 -28.95 -13.09 -11.17
N THR A 109 -28.74 -11.95 -11.81
CA THR A 109 -29.71 -11.31 -12.71
C THR A 109 -29.30 -11.63 -14.13
N THR A 110 -30.24 -12.10 -14.95
CA THR A 110 -30.02 -12.36 -16.38
C THR A 110 -30.90 -11.46 -17.24
N ASN A 111 -30.44 -11.13 -18.45
CA ASN A 111 -31.26 -10.43 -19.43
C ASN A 111 -32.30 -11.38 -20.07
N GLY A 112 -33.16 -10.84 -20.95
CA GLY A 112 -34.18 -11.62 -21.66
C GLY A 112 -33.65 -12.73 -22.59
N TYR A 113 -32.32 -12.84 -22.77
CA TYR A 113 -31.65 -13.90 -23.52
C TYR A 113 -30.91 -14.89 -22.60
N GLY A 114 -31.05 -14.77 -21.27
CA GLY A 114 -30.39 -15.64 -20.30
C GLY A 114 -28.92 -15.30 -20.02
N VAL A 115 -28.40 -14.18 -20.53
CA VAL A 115 -27.03 -13.73 -20.26
C VAL A 115 -26.98 -13.02 -18.91
N GLU A 116 -26.06 -13.43 -18.04
CA GLU A 116 -25.79 -12.79 -16.76
C GLU A 116 -25.44 -11.31 -16.94
N THR A 117 -26.20 -10.43 -16.29
CA THR A 117 -26.01 -8.98 -16.28
C THR A 117 -25.52 -8.45 -14.94
N ASP A 118 -25.83 -9.16 -13.86
CA ASP A 118 -25.41 -8.80 -12.50
C ASP A 118 -25.32 -10.04 -11.61
N ARG A 119 -24.36 -10.04 -10.69
CA ARG A 119 -24.22 -11.05 -9.64
C ARG A 119 -23.90 -10.34 -8.36
N THR A 120 -24.81 -10.44 -7.39
CA THR A 120 -24.68 -9.79 -6.11
C THR A 120 -24.79 -10.82 -4.99
N CYS A 121 -23.91 -10.75 -3.99
CA CYS A 121 -24.05 -11.59 -2.82
C CYS A 121 -25.26 -11.17 -1.98
N VAL A 122 -26.15 -12.11 -1.67
CA VAL A 122 -27.37 -11.87 -0.88
C VAL A 122 -27.35 -12.54 0.48
N GLN A 123 -26.38 -13.42 0.74
CA GLN A 123 -26.20 -14.04 2.04
C GLN A 123 -24.72 -14.24 2.34
N TRP A 124 -24.30 -13.72 3.50
CA TRP A 124 -22.95 -13.82 4.02
C TRP A 124 -22.92 -14.75 5.22
N LYS A 125 -21.78 -15.42 5.41
CA LYS A 125 -21.50 -16.23 6.60
C LYS A 125 -20.08 -15.94 7.06
N THR A 126 -19.91 -15.77 8.36
CA THR A 126 -18.58 -15.69 8.97
C THR A 126 -18.02 -17.09 9.16
N VAL A 127 -16.82 -17.34 8.64
CA VAL A 127 -16.13 -18.64 8.71
C VAL A 127 -14.70 -18.46 9.19
N GLY A 128 -14.14 -19.48 9.82
CA GLY A 128 -12.73 -19.53 10.17
C GLY A 128 -11.85 -19.78 8.95
N THR A 129 -10.68 -19.13 8.90
CA THR A 129 -9.77 -19.21 7.75
C THR A 129 -8.70 -20.30 7.87
N GLY A 130 -8.61 -20.98 9.01
CA GLY A 130 -7.51 -21.86 9.38
C GLY A 130 -6.18 -21.13 9.63
N ILE A 131 -6.18 -19.79 9.59
CA ILE A 131 -5.02 -18.95 9.86
C ILE A 131 -5.20 -18.32 11.24
N TYR A 132 -4.14 -18.28 12.03
CA TYR A 132 -4.18 -17.83 13.41
C TYR A 132 -3.37 -16.54 13.61
N ALA A 133 -3.76 -15.76 14.61
CA ALA A 133 -3.09 -14.52 14.99
C ALA A 133 -2.94 -14.43 16.51
N ARG A 134 -2.07 -13.51 16.97
CA ARG A 134 -2.02 -13.12 18.39
C ARG A 134 -3.35 -12.47 18.78
N PRO A 135 -3.97 -12.83 19.92
CA PRO A 135 -5.29 -12.32 20.30
C PRO A 135 -5.37 -10.79 20.35
N GLU A 136 -4.41 -10.15 21.00
CA GLU A 136 -4.37 -8.70 21.17
C GLU A 136 -4.23 -7.95 19.84
N LEU A 137 -3.42 -8.50 18.93
CA LEU A 137 -3.17 -7.90 17.62
C LEU A 137 -4.39 -8.06 16.71
N TYR A 138 -5.03 -9.22 16.74
CA TYR A 138 -6.28 -9.44 16.01
C TYR A 138 -7.44 -8.61 16.58
N GLY A 139 -7.52 -8.45 17.91
CA GLY A 139 -8.49 -7.58 18.56
C GLY A 139 -8.35 -6.11 18.14
N ALA A 140 -7.11 -5.61 18.04
CA ALA A 140 -6.85 -4.28 17.52
C ALA A 140 -7.27 -4.13 16.04
N TYR A 141 -7.01 -5.15 15.21
CA TYR A 141 -7.50 -5.18 13.83
C TYR A 141 -9.03 -5.13 13.76
N LEU A 142 -9.73 -5.91 14.60
CA LEU A 142 -11.20 -5.90 14.64
C LEU A 142 -11.76 -4.53 15.07
N THR A 143 -11.04 -3.79 15.93
CA THR A 143 -11.42 -2.42 16.32
C THR A 143 -11.37 -1.48 15.10
N VAL A 144 -10.33 -1.59 14.27
CA VAL A 144 -10.19 -0.78 13.04
C VAL A 144 -11.25 -1.18 12.02
N LEU A 145 -11.50 -2.49 11.86
CA LEU A 145 -12.52 -3.00 10.95
C LEU A 145 -13.93 -2.49 11.31
N ASP A 146 -14.25 -2.40 12.60
CA ASP A 146 -15.53 -1.86 13.09
C ASP A 146 -15.69 -0.36 12.76
N ILE A 147 -14.61 0.42 12.81
CA ILE A 147 -14.62 1.83 12.38
C ILE A 147 -14.92 1.93 10.88
N GLN A 148 -14.23 1.14 10.04
CA GLN A 148 -14.44 1.13 8.59
C GLN A 148 -15.88 0.73 8.21
N ASN A 149 -16.44 -0.26 8.89
CA ASN A 149 -17.81 -0.71 8.64
C ASN A 149 -18.84 0.39 8.95
N ARG A 150 -18.57 1.28 9.92
CA ARG A 150 -19.42 2.45 10.19
C ARG A 150 -19.27 3.54 9.12
N ASP A 151 -18.07 3.69 8.57
CA ASP A 151 -17.73 4.72 7.58
C ASP A 151 -17.94 4.30 6.12
N ALA A 152 -18.39 3.06 5.88
CA ALA A 152 -18.51 2.46 4.54
C ALA A 152 -19.34 3.30 3.54
N LEU A 153 -20.36 4.03 4.01
CA LEU A 153 -21.15 4.94 3.16
C LEU A 153 -20.30 6.11 2.64
N ARG A 154 -19.48 6.73 3.50
CA ARG A 154 -18.61 7.84 3.15
C ARG A 154 -17.59 7.42 2.09
N THR A 155 -16.92 6.29 2.31
CA THR A 155 -15.97 5.70 1.35
C THR A 155 -16.63 5.44 -0.01
N THR A 156 -17.86 4.93 -0.02
CA THR A 156 -18.58 4.66 -1.27
C THR A 156 -18.85 5.95 -2.05
N ILE A 157 -19.24 7.03 -1.37
CA ILE A 157 -19.48 8.34 -1.99
C ILE A 157 -18.18 8.93 -2.55
N GLU A 158 -17.07 8.83 -1.80
CA GLU A 158 -15.74 9.29 -2.25
C GLU A 158 -15.32 8.60 -3.56
N ILE A 159 -15.46 7.27 -3.65
CA ILE A 159 -15.15 6.51 -4.87
C ILE A 159 -16.06 6.88 -6.04
N MET A 160 -17.37 7.06 -5.79
CA MET A 160 -18.35 7.37 -6.85
C MET A 160 -18.20 8.79 -7.40
N THR A 161 -17.71 9.72 -6.60
CA THR A 161 -17.54 11.13 -6.98
C THR A 161 -16.15 11.43 -7.54
N ASP A 162 -15.25 10.45 -7.53
CA ASP A 162 -13.86 10.60 -7.98
C ASP A 162 -13.77 10.70 -9.51
N PRO A 163 -13.33 11.86 -10.06
CA PRO A 163 -13.18 12.03 -11.50
C PRO A 163 -12.04 11.17 -12.11
N ASN A 164 -11.16 10.59 -11.29
CA ASN A 164 -10.03 9.75 -11.69
C ASN A 164 -10.19 8.28 -11.27
N ALA A 165 -11.43 7.83 -11.02
CA ALA A 165 -11.73 6.50 -10.48
C ALA A 165 -10.99 5.34 -11.19
N MET A 166 -10.86 5.39 -12.53
CA MET A 166 -10.15 4.34 -13.28
C MET A 166 -8.64 4.31 -13.00
N GLY A 167 -7.98 5.47 -12.93
CA GLY A 167 -6.56 5.57 -12.58
C GLY A 167 -6.28 5.18 -11.13
N ASN A 168 -7.20 5.54 -10.23
CA ASN A 168 -7.13 5.17 -8.81
C ASN A 168 -7.42 3.67 -8.60
N THR A 169 -8.27 3.05 -9.41
CA THR A 169 -8.46 1.58 -9.38
C THR A 169 -7.18 0.83 -9.75
N VAL A 170 -6.45 1.29 -10.77
CA VAL A 170 -5.14 0.71 -11.14
C VAL A 170 -4.12 0.92 -10.01
N ASP A 171 -4.16 2.08 -9.34
CA ASP A 171 -3.31 2.36 -8.19
C ASP A 171 -3.57 1.41 -7.02
N ILE A 172 -4.84 1.17 -6.68
CA ILE A 172 -5.24 0.21 -5.65
C ILE A 172 -4.73 -1.19 -5.99
N ALA A 173 -4.86 -1.62 -7.25
CA ALA A 173 -4.32 -2.90 -7.68
C ALA A 173 -2.78 -2.96 -7.55
N HIS A 174 -2.08 -1.85 -7.85
CA HIS A 174 -0.64 -1.74 -7.68
C HIS A 174 -0.24 -1.89 -6.21
N LYS A 175 -0.87 -1.08 -5.34
CA LYS A 175 -0.67 -1.12 -3.89
C LYS A 175 -0.95 -2.50 -3.30
N ALA A 176 -2.04 -3.15 -3.71
CA ALA A 176 -2.39 -4.49 -3.25
C ALA A 176 -1.33 -5.54 -3.63
N LYS A 177 -0.78 -5.48 -4.85
CA LYS A 177 0.29 -6.37 -5.31
C LYS A 177 1.62 -6.09 -4.60
N GLY A 178 1.96 -4.82 -4.42
CA GLY A 178 3.13 -4.40 -3.64
C GLY A 178 3.05 -4.93 -2.21
N LEU A 179 1.92 -4.70 -1.54
CA LEU A 179 1.67 -5.19 -0.19
C LEU A 179 1.72 -6.73 -0.08
N ALA A 180 1.15 -7.46 -1.03
CA ALA A 180 1.24 -8.92 -1.05
C ALA A 180 2.70 -9.42 -1.19
N THR A 181 3.53 -8.68 -1.93
CA THR A 181 4.97 -8.94 -2.06
C THR A 181 5.68 -8.66 -0.74
N ASP A 182 5.39 -7.52 -0.10
CA ASP A 182 5.97 -7.14 1.20
C ASP A 182 5.70 -8.20 2.25
N MET A 183 4.47 -8.71 2.30
CA MET A 183 4.07 -9.73 3.25
C MET A 183 4.85 -11.04 3.10
N SER A 184 5.33 -11.32 1.89
CA SER A 184 6.22 -12.47 1.65
C SER A 184 7.67 -12.16 1.99
N LEU A 185 8.10 -10.90 1.83
CA LEU A 185 9.50 -10.49 1.97
C LEU A 185 9.87 -10.14 3.42
N ILE A 186 8.99 -9.46 4.16
CA ILE A 186 9.27 -8.96 5.51
C ILE A 186 9.71 -10.07 6.47
N PHE A 187 9.10 -11.26 6.37
CA PHE A 187 9.45 -12.44 7.19
C PHE A 187 10.61 -13.28 6.63
N ASN A 188 11.05 -13.00 5.40
CA ASN A 188 12.33 -13.52 4.89
C ASN A 188 13.50 -12.63 5.37
N LEU A 189 13.27 -11.32 5.46
CA LEU A 189 14.26 -10.34 5.90
C LEU A 189 14.43 -10.30 7.43
N ASN A 190 13.36 -10.60 8.16
CA ASN A 190 13.32 -10.49 9.62
C ASN A 190 12.78 -11.79 10.22
N ALA A 191 13.50 -12.37 11.18
CA ALA A 191 13.06 -13.60 11.83
C ALA A 191 11.75 -13.40 12.59
N CYS A 192 10.83 -14.38 12.48
CA CYS A 192 9.50 -14.31 13.10
C CYS A 192 9.51 -14.05 14.62
N ASN A 193 10.49 -14.59 15.34
CA ASN A 193 10.65 -14.44 16.79
C ASN A 193 11.63 -13.32 17.18
N SER A 194 11.99 -12.43 16.24
CA SER A 194 12.93 -11.35 16.51
C SER A 194 12.30 -10.26 17.38
N PRO A 195 13.11 -9.57 18.22
CA PRO A 195 12.65 -8.37 18.93
C PRO A 195 12.12 -7.27 18.01
N SER A 196 12.61 -7.18 16.76
CA SER A 196 12.16 -6.19 15.78
C SER A 196 10.74 -6.43 15.31
N ILE A 197 10.39 -7.68 14.99
CA ILE A 197 9.01 -8.07 14.65
C ILE A 197 8.08 -7.85 15.84
N GLY A 198 8.49 -8.24 17.05
CA GLY A 198 7.67 -7.97 18.25
C GLY A 198 7.38 -6.48 18.43
N ARG A 199 8.41 -5.62 18.29
CA ARG A 199 8.25 -4.17 18.41
C ARG A 199 7.32 -3.61 17.32
N LEU A 200 7.48 -4.08 16.08
CA LEU A 200 6.61 -3.72 14.98
C LEU A 200 5.15 -4.07 15.29
N GLU A 201 4.88 -5.29 15.78
CA GLU A 201 3.53 -5.73 16.16
C GLU A 201 2.92 -4.88 17.27
N GLU A 202 3.71 -4.57 18.30
CA GLU A 202 3.22 -3.74 19.40
C GLU A 202 2.88 -2.32 18.93
N ASN A 203 3.74 -1.68 18.15
CA ASN A 203 3.43 -0.36 17.62
C ASN A 203 2.31 -0.40 16.58
N LEU A 204 2.17 -1.47 15.80
CA LEU A 204 1.04 -1.65 14.88
C LEU A 204 -0.27 -1.74 15.64
N ARG A 205 -0.28 -2.46 16.77
CA ARG A 205 -1.40 -2.54 17.72
C ARG A 205 -1.72 -1.18 18.33
N LEU A 206 -0.71 -0.44 18.79
CA LEU A 206 -0.90 0.88 19.40
C LEU A 206 -1.45 1.90 18.39
N PHE A 207 -0.91 1.91 17.16
CA PHE A 207 -1.42 2.74 16.06
C PHE A 207 -2.89 2.42 15.76
N ALA A 208 -3.23 1.13 15.65
CA ALA A 208 -4.59 0.67 15.42
C ALA A 208 -5.57 1.03 16.54
N LEU A 209 -5.08 1.26 17.77
CA LEU A 209 -5.88 1.60 18.95
C LEU A 209 -5.85 3.10 19.28
N ASP A 210 -5.23 3.92 18.43
CA ASP A 210 -5.00 5.36 18.68
C ASP A 210 -4.31 5.62 20.03
N LYS A 211 -3.29 4.81 20.34
CA LYS A 211 -2.47 4.93 21.55
C LYS A 211 -1.07 5.44 21.21
N PRO A 212 -0.40 6.13 22.14
CA PRO A 212 0.99 6.56 21.94
C PRO A 212 1.90 5.38 21.63
N ALA A 213 2.83 5.56 20.70
CA ALA A 213 3.79 4.54 20.32
C ALA A 213 4.82 4.25 21.42
N VAL A 214 5.41 3.06 21.37
CA VAL A 214 6.70 2.80 22.02
C VAL A 214 7.80 3.39 21.13
N GLN A 215 8.05 4.68 21.33
CA GLN A 215 8.95 5.47 20.49
C GLN A 215 10.43 5.16 20.75
N MET A 216 11.19 5.03 19.66
CA MET A 216 12.64 4.90 19.67
C MET A 216 13.30 6.29 19.59
N LYS A 217 14.48 6.43 20.20
CA LYS A 217 15.27 7.66 20.06
C LYS A 217 15.81 7.86 18.65
N GLU A 218 16.08 6.77 17.94
CA GLU A 218 16.68 6.82 16.63
C GLU A 218 15.62 7.02 15.54
N ARG A 219 15.76 8.14 14.83
CA ARG A 219 14.91 8.52 13.69
C ARG A 219 15.03 7.54 12.52
N SER A 220 13.95 7.46 11.75
CA SER A 220 13.88 6.71 10.50
C SER A 220 14.93 7.15 9.48
N LYS A 221 15.45 6.19 8.71
CA LYS A 221 16.29 6.51 7.54
C LYS A 221 15.52 7.29 6.47
N TYR A 222 14.21 7.07 6.35
CA TYR A 222 13.34 7.79 5.40
C TYR A 222 13.06 9.22 5.86
N GLU A 223 12.90 9.45 7.16
CA GLU A 223 12.80 10.80 7.73
C GLU A 223 14.13 11.56 7.54
N LYS A 224 15.27 10.93 7.88
CA LYS A 224 16.61 11.50 7.68
C LYS A 224 16.81 11.90 6.22
N MET A 225 16.43 11.01 5.29
CA MET A 225 16.45 11.25 3.85
C MET A 225 15.60 12.47 3.46
N LYS A 226 14.31 12.51 3.84
CA LYS A 226 13.39 13.60 3.48
C LYS A 226 13.91 14.96 3.98
N ASN A 227 14.51 14.98 5.16
CA ASN A 227 15.11 16.16 5.76
C ASN A 227 16.40 16.61 5.05
N SER A 228 17.30 15.68 4.69
CA SER A 228 18.54 16.02 3.96
C SER A 228 18.28 16.44 2.51
N GLY A 229 17.20 15.92 1.92
CA GLY A 229 16.89 16.07 0.51
C GLY A 229 17.72 15.13 -0.37
N GLY A 230 17.63 15.36 -1.69
CA GLY A 230 18.34 14.57 -2.69
C GLY A 230 19.86 14.77 -2.66
N PRO A 231 20.62 13.88 -3.31
CA PRO A 231 22.07 13.96 -3.38
C PRO A 231 22.50 15.21 -4.16
N ASN A 232 23.69 15.73 -3.82
CA ASN A 232 24.33 16.80 -4.59
C ASN A 232 25.25 16.18 -5.66
N GLY A 233 25.54 16.94 -6.73
CA GLY A 233 26.46 16.51 -7.79
C GLY A 233 25.75 15.87 -9.00
N GLU A 234 26.55 15.31 -9.91
CA GLU A 234 26.01 14.66 -11.10
C GLU A 234 25.42 13.29 -10.78
N GLN A 235 24.23 13.01 -11.31
CA GLN A 235 23.49 11.78 -11.10
C GLN A 235 23.15 11.12 -12.44
N ASP A 236 23.08 9.80 -12.44
CA ASP A 236 22.59 8.97 -13.52
C ASP A 236 21.05 8.96 -13.52
N PHE A 237 20.48 10.03 -14.06
CA PHE A 237 19.04 10.16 -14.20
C PHE A 237 18.42 9.18 -15.21
N GLU A 238 19.19 8.65 -16.16
CA GLU A 238 18.68 7.60 -17.05
C GLU A 238 18.40 6.34 -16.24
N ARG A 239 19.37 5.90 -15.44
CA ARG A 239 19.20 4.75 -14.54
C ARG A 239 18.09 4.97 -13.51
N LEU A 240 18.04 6.13 -12.86
CA LEU A 240 17.00 6.43 -11.85
C LEU A 240 15.59 6.34 -12.47
N ILE A 241 15.39 6.99 -13.61
CA ILE A 241 14.08 6.97 -14.29
C ILE A 241 13.75 5.55 -14.76
N ASP A 242 14.73 4.80 -15.27
CA ASP A 242 14.53 3.45 -15.79
C ASP A 242 14.01 2.50 -14.70
N GLU A 243 14.67 2.52 -13.54
CA GLU A 243 14.25 1.69 -12.41
C GLU A 243 12.88 2.16 -11.86
N LEU A 244 12.62 3.48 -11.78
CA LEU A 244 11.34 4.00 -11.28
C LEU A 244 10.17 3.62 -12.19
N VAL A 245 10.37 3.66 -13.51
CA VAL A 245 9.36 3.23 -14.48
C VAL A 245 9.19 1.73 -14.45
N ASP A 246 10.27 0.95 -14.36
CA ASP A 246 10.20 -0.51 -14.25
C ASP A 246 9.36 -0.95 -13.05
N ASP A 247 9.57 -0.31 -11.89
CA ASP A 247 8.84 -0.62 -10.67
C ASP A 247 7.32 -0.41 -10.85
N GLN A 248 6.94 0.76 -11.36
CA GLN A 248 5.54 1.09 -11.64
C GLN A 248 4.92 0.19 -12.72
N ALA A 249 5.73 -0.24 -13.69
CA ALA A 249 5.27 -1.06 -14.81
C ALA A 249 4.97 -2.52 -14.44
N LYS A 250 5.40 -3.01 -13.27
CA LYS A 250 5.10 -4.37 -12.79
C LYS A 250 3.60 -4.66 -12.66
N THR A 251 2.76 -3.64 -12.69
CA THR A 251 1.30 -3.74 -12.51
C THR A 251 0.51 -3.36 -13.75
N TRP A 252 1.19 -2.94 -14.82
CA TRP A 252 0.54 -2.64 -16.09
C TRP A 252 -0.09 -3.90 -16.68
N ALA A 253 -1.39 -3.81 -17.01
CA ALA A 253 -2.15 -4.95 -17.50
C ALA A 253 -1.85 -5.29 -18.97
N PHE A 254 -1.62 -4.28 -19.80
CA PHE A 254 -1.53 -4.45 -21.27
C PHE A 254 -0.20 -4.02 -21.86
N ASN A 255 0.42 -2.99 -21.28
CA ASN A 255 1.69 -2.47 -21.75
C ASN A 255 2.82 -3.12 -20.96
N ARG A 256 3.82 -3.66 -21.65
CA ARG A 256 5.03 -4.19 -21.01
C ARG A 256 6.18 -3.21 -21.20
N TYR A 257 6.65 -2.64 -20.11
CA TYR A 257 7.84 -1.79 -20.14
C TYR A 257 9.06 -2.54 -20.68
N VAL A 258 9.91 -1.83 -21.41
CA VAL A 258 11.20 -2.33 -21.90
C VAL A 258 12.30 -1.75 -21.02
N PRO A 259 13.00 -2.55 -20.20
CA PRO A 259 14.10 -2.04 -19.37
C PRO A 259 15.22 -1.43 -20.20
N LYS A 260 15.96 -0.49 -19.61
CA LYS A 260 17.06 0.27 -20.24
C LYS A 260 16.64 0.97 -21.52
N SER A 261 15.40 1.45 -21.55
CA SER A 261 14.82 2.13 -22.72
C SER A 261 14.61 3.62 -22.53
N VAL A 262 14.92 4.13 -21.35
CA VAL A 262 14.83 5.56 -21.06
C VAL A 262 15.74 6.35 -21.99
N SER A 263 15.21 7.46 -22.51
CA SER A 263 15.92 8.34 -23.44
C SER A 263 15.41 9.77 -23.37
N SER A 264 16.16 10.69 -23.97
CA SER A 264 15.79 12.11 -24.06
C SER A 264 15.48 12.77 -22.70
N VAL A 265 16.30 12.46 -21.69
CA VAL A 265 16.11 13.00 -20.34
C VAL A 265 16.32 14.52 -20.35
N LYS A 266 15.26 15.24 -20.01
CA LYS A 266 15.26 16.67 -19.74
C LYS A 266 15.22 16.87 -18.23
N LYS A 267 16.13 17.70 -17.72
CA LYS A 267 16.26 18.00 -16.30
C LYS A 267 15.98 19.47 -16.05
N TYR A 268 15.11 19.73 -15.08
CA TYR A 268 14.82 21.06 -14.55
C TYR A 268 15.29 21.11 -13.09
N THR A 269 15.97 22.18 -12.71
CA THR A 269 16.56 22.34 -11.38
C THR A 269 16.16 23.65 -10.73
N ASN A 270 16.18 23.68 -9.40
CA ASN A 270 16.06 24.92 -8.64
C ASN A 270 17.38 25.70 -8.59
N THR A 271 17.37 26.84 -7.90
CA THR A 271 18.52 27.72 -7.70
C THR A 271 19.69 27.06 -6.97
N MET A 272 19.46 25.97 -6.24
CA MET A 272 20.49 25.18 -5.56
C MET A 272 21.01 24.02 -6.44
N GLY A 273 20.58 23.94 -7.71
CA GLY A 273 20.99 22.88 -8.63
C GLY A 273 20.32 21.52 -8.39
N ARG A 274 19.37 21.43 -7.44
CA ARG A 274 18.61 20.20 -7.16
C ARG A 274 17.50 20.01 -8.19
N PRO A 275 17.22 18.78 -8.64
CA PRO A 275 16.13 18.53 -9.58
C PRO A 275 14.79 18.93 -8.98
N THR A 276 13.97 19.61 -9.78
CA THR A 276 12.56 19.91 -9.50
C THR A 276 11.63 19.10 -10.41
N GLU A 277 12.10 18.79 -11.62
CA GLU A 277 11.37 17.96 -12.58
C GLU A 277 12.33 17.21 -13.50
N LEU A 278 12.00 15.96 -13.81
CA LEU A 278 12.59 15.19 -14.91
C LEU A 278 11.51 14.81 -15.91
N VAL A 279 11.80 14.94 -17.20
CA VAL A 279 10.95 14.46 -18.28
C VAL A 279 11.77 13.54 -19.17
N ALA A 280 11.27 12.35 -19.47
CA ALA A 280 11.96 11.42 -20.34
C ALA A 280 10.98 10.58 -21.16
N ASN A 281 11.52 9.96 -22.20
CA ASN A 281 10.81 8.97 -23.00
C ASN A 281 11.18 7.57 -22.55
N TYR A 282 10.25 6.63 -22.66
CA TYR A 282 10.50 5.21 -22.45
C TYR A 282 9.82 4.36 -23.52
N ARG A 283 10.23 3.10 -23.68
CA ARG A 283 9.60 2.15 -24.60
C ARG A 283 8.75 1.14 -23.86
N TYR A 284 7.63 0.76 -24.49
CA TYR A 284 6.79 -0.33 -24.03
C TYR A 284 6.28 -1.15 -25.23
N ASN A 285 6.02 -2.43 -24.97
CA ASN A 285 5.44 -3.36 -25.93
C ASN A 285 3.96 -3.53 -25.60
N GLY A 286 3.08 -3.14 -26.52
CA GLY A 286 1.64 -3.37 -26.44
C GLY A 286 1.19 -4.58 -27.27
N PHE A 287 -0.11 -4.71 -27.50
CA PHE A 287 -0.69 -5.89 -28.18
C PHE A 287 -0.09 -6.24 -29.55
N LYS A 288 0.49 -5.29 -30.31
CA LYS A 288 1.21 -5.55 -31.58
C LYS A 288 2.28 -4.51 -31.98
N THR A 289 2.63 -3.55 -31.13
CA THR A 289 3.58 -2.48 -31.50
C THR A 289 4.54 -2.16 -30.36
N ASN A 290 5.79 -1.86 -30.73
CA ASN A 290 6.72 -1.15 -29.86
C ASN A 290 6.37 0.33 -29.95
N SER A 291 5.99 0.92 -28.84
CA SER A 291 5.58 2.31 -28.75
C SER A 291 6.45 3.06 -27.75
N THR A 292 6.48 4.38 -27.90
CA THR A 292 7.16 5.28 -26.98
C THR A 292 6.14 5.94 -26.07
N GLY A 293 6.38 5.92 -24.77
CA GLY A 293 5.66 6.71 -23.76
C GLY A 293 6.54 7.84 -23.22
N THR A 294 5.91 8.77 -22.51
CA THR A 294 6.61 9.85 -21.80
C THR A 294 6.29 9.75 -20.32
N VAL A 295 7.32 9.96 -19.49
CA VAL A 295 7.20 10.05 -18.05
C VAL A 295 7.65 11.43 -17.58
N ARG A 296 6.91 12.00 -16.65
CA ARG A 296 7.26 13.23 -15.93
C ARG A 296 7.36 12.92 -14.44
N ILE A 297 8.50 13.23 -13.84
CA ILE A 297 8.77 13.00 -12.42
C ILE A 297 8.97 14.34 -11.74
N ILE A 298 8.15 14.62 -10.73
CA ILE A 298 8.25 15.83 -9.92
C ILE A 298 9.05 15.52 -8.66
N PHE A 299 9.91 16.45 -8.29
CA PHE A 299 10.80 16.34 -7.14
C PHE A 299 10.41 17.34 -6.05
N GLU A 300 10.53 16.91 -4.80
CA GLU A 300 10.42 17.76 -3.63
C GLU A 300 11.73 17.65 -2.84
N ASN A 301 12.33 18.80 -2.50
CA ASN A 301 13.65 18.86 -1.88
C ASN A 301 14.75 18.04 -2.62
N GLY A 302 14.62 17.89 -3.94
CA GLY A 302 15.54 17.10 -4.75
C GLY A 302 15.32 15.59 -4.72
N ILE A 303 14.25 15.08 -4.09
CA ILE A 303 13.83 13.67 -4.05
C ILE A 303 12.58 13.47 -4.91
N PRO A 304 12.49 12.41 -5.74
CA PRO A 304 11.26 12.12 -6.48
C PRO A 304 10.04 11.99 -5.55
N LYS A 305 8.95 12.68 -5.88
CA LYS A 305 7.69 12.70 -5.13
C LYS A 305 6.52 12.11 -5.89
N CYS A 306 6.38 12.48 -7.17
CA CYS A 306 5.29 12.02 -8.02
C CYS A 306 5.80 11.62 -9.39
N ILE A 307 5.35 10.48 -9.88
CA ILE A 307 5.59 10.00 -11.25
C ILE A 307 4.26 10.09 -12.01
N TYR A 308 4.29 10.75 -13.16
CA TYR A 308 3.16 10.90 -14.07
C TYR A 308 3.49 10.25 -15.39
N PHE A 309 2.62 9.34 -15.84
CA PHE A 309 2.72 8.71 -17.14
C PHE A 309 1.82 9.43 -18.15
N PHE A 310 2.19 9.43 -19.43
CA PHE A 310 1.45 10.14 -20.47
C PHE A 310 -0.02 9.71 -20.61
N ASP A 311 -0.32 8.45 -20.28
CA ASP A 311 -1.67 7.85 -20.28
C ASP A 311 -2.48 8.21 -19.03
N PHE A 312 -1.81 8.59 -17.95
CA PHE A 312 -2.42 9.08 -16.70
C PHE A 312 -1.76 10.38 -16.21
N PRO A 313 -1.85 11.49 -16.96
CA PRO A 313 -1.06 12.70 -16.72
C PRO A 313 -1.43 13.43 -15.42
N ASN A 314 -2.61 13.16 -14.87
CA ASN A 314 -3.14 13.78 -13.65
C ASN A 314 -3.09 12.84 -12.43
N ASN A 315 -2.57 11.63 -12.58
CA ASN A 315 -2.47 10.66 -11.49
C ASN A 315 -1.03 10.64 -10.96
N CYS A 316 -0.81 11.14 -9.74
CA CYS A 316 0.48 11.05 -9.09
C CYS A 316 0.70 9.61 -8.62
N LYS A 317 1.68 8.93 -9.20
CA LYS A 317 2.20 7.66 -8.69
C LYS A 317 3.32 7.90 -7.70
N THR A 318 3.19 7.36 -6.49
CA THR A 318 4.21 7.48 -5.45
C THR A 318 5.41 6.56 -5.77
N PRO A 319 6.65 7.08 -5.82
CA PRO A 319 7.84 6.26 -5.98
C PRO A 319 8.08 5.29 -4.82
N ASN A 320 8.77 4.19 -5.09
CA ASN A 320 9.19 3.24 -4.05
C ASN A 320 10.18 3.88 -3.06
N ALA A 321 9.85 3.87 -1.76
CA ALA A 321 10.65 4.53 -0.71
C ALA A 321 12.07 3.97 -0.57
N SER A 322 12.31 2.67 -0.80
CA SER A 322 13.66 2.10 -0.78
C SER A 322 14.51 2.67 -1.91
N MET A 323 13.95 2.81 -3.10
CA MET A 323 14.65 3.43 -4.23
C MET A 323 14.96 4.91 -3.98
N LEU A 324 14.02 5.64 -3.37
CA LEU A 324 14.26 7.02 -2.94
C LEU A 324 15.42 7.11 -1.94
N ALA A 325 15.48 6.17 -0.99
CA ALA A 325 16.55 6.11 0.00
C ALA A 325 17.91 5.80 -0.64
N SER A 326 17.99 4.86 -1.57
CA SER A 326 19.18 4.59 -2.38
C SER A 326 19.63 5.81 -3.18
N TYR A 327 18.68 6.50 -3.81
CA TYR A 327 18.94 7.74 -4.53
C TYR A 327 19.50 8.84 -3.62
N ALA A 328 18.86 9.09 -2.48
CA ALA A 328 19.34 10.09 -1.52
C ALA A 328 20.72 9.79 -0.93
N LYS A 329 21.09 8.51 -0.82
CA LYS A 329 22.44 8.08 -0.42
C LYS A 329 23.50 8.27 -1.52
N GLY A 330 23.10 8.63 -2.73
CA GLY A 330 24.01 8.86 -3.85
C GLY A 330 24.38 7.58 -4.62
N GLU A 331 23.59 6.50 -4.52
CA GLU A 331 23.84 5.24 -5.24
C GLU A 331 23.65 5.36 -6.77
N TYR A 332 23.19 6.53 -7.23
CA TYR A 332 23.03 6.90 -8.64
C TYR A 332 24.02 8.00 -9.05
N SER A 333 25.06 8.27 -8.25
CA SER A 333 26.11 9.22 -8.65
C SER A 333 26.89 8.69 -9.85
N LYS A 334 27.35 9.59 -10.73
CA LYS A 334 28.17 9.25 -11.90
C LYS A 334 29.65 9.12 -11.59
#